data_AF-M0P4L3-F1
#
_entry.id   AF-M0P4L3-F1
#
_cell.length_a   1.000
_cell.length_b   1.000
_cell.length_c   1.000
_cell.angle_alpha   90.00
_cell.angle_beta   90.00
_cell.angle_gamma   90.00
#
_symmetry.space_group_name_H-M   'P 1'
#
loop_
_entity.id
_entity.type
_entity.pdbx_description
1 polymer ?
#
loop_
_entity_poly.entity_id
_entity_poly.type
_entity_poly.pdbx_seq_one_letter_code
_entity_poly.pdbx_strand_id
1 'polypeptide(L)'
;MSLPTGLAPFADQSRTDHAAVLAAGALVCLIGYVGVAALLYGLGALDHAAPDGPRRVASAGASAACWGVYAAAFARGKGGPVTNAFLSPTATVAVVPAAFRWAAFGPAWGALRDRIGLFLFRPGLFVDAAALTLPGLAFAAGLLAIWASRLDEAAVEAWQREHLSTEFRRAFVEE
;
A
#
# COMPACT_ATOMS: atom_id res chain seq x y z
N MET A 1 5.48 -28.91 13.12
CA MET A 1 5.72 -28.58 11.69
C MET A 1 6.55 -27.31 11.67
N SER A 2 7.72 -27.31 11.04
CA SER A 2 8.51 -26.09 10.85
C SER A 2 7.71 -25.11 9.98
N LEU A 3 7.58 -23.87 10.44
CA LEU A 3 6.95 -22.82 9.64
C LEU A 3 7.79 -22.60 8.36
N PRO A 4 7.16 -22.35 7.20
CA PRO A 4 7.88 -21.92 6.01
C PRO A 4 8.79 -20.74 6.34
N THR A 5 10.05 -20.80 5.92
CA THR A 5 11.13 -19.90 6.36
C THR A 5 10.85 -18.42 6.14
N GLY A 6 10.11 -18.08 5.07
CA GLY A 6 9.68 -16.70 4.80
C GLY A 6 8.62 -16.15 5.78
N LEU A 7 8.06 -17.01 6.64
CA LEU A 7 7.06 -16.65 7.66
C LEU A 7 7.68 -16.49 9.05
N ALA A 8 8.95 -16.84 9.25
CA ALA A 8 9.61 -16.79 10.55
C ALA A 8 9.54 -15.39 11.21
N PRO A 9 9.71 -14.26 10.49
CA PRO A 9 9.53 -12.92 11.07
C PRO A 9 8.11 -12.63 11.56
N PHE A 10 7.12 -13.40 11.10
CA PHE A 10 5.70 -13.26 11.44
C PHE A 10 5.23 -14.31 12.46
N ALA A 11 6.13 -15.14 12.99
CA ALA A 11 5.77 -16.24 13.88
C ALA A 11 5.06 -15.78 15.16
N ASP A 12 5.47 -14.64 15.71
CA ASP A 12 4.90 -14.06 16.94
C ASP A 12 3.79 -13.04 16.67
N GLN A 13 3.22 -13.04 15.46
CA GLN A 13 2.26 -12.02 15.07
C GLN A 13 0.88 -12.27 15.70
N SER A 14 0.41 -11.29 16.47
CA SER A 14 -0.93 -11.32 17.08
C SER A 14 -2.00 -10.75 16.14
N ARG A 15 -3.27 -11.14 16.35
CA ARG A 15 -4.42 -10.52 15.67
C ARG A 15 -4.51 -9.02 15.94
N THR A 16 -4.13 -8.61 17.15
CA THR A 16 -4.09 -7.21 17.56
C THR A 16 -3.03 -6.43 16.79
N ASP A 17 -1.85 -7.01 16.54
CA ASP A 17 -0.80 -6.36 15.72
C ASP A 17 -1.27 -6.17 14.28
N HIS A 18 -1.97 -7.16 13.72
CA HIS A 18 -2.53 -7.03 12.38
C HIS A 18 -3.58 -5.92 12.31
N ALA A 19 -4.53 -5.91 13.26
CA ALA A 19 -5.55 -4.87 13.35
C ALA A 19 -4.94 -3.47 13.54
N ALA A 20 -3.89 -3.36 14.35
CA ALA A 20 -3.18 -2.10 14.57
C ALA A 20 -2.50 -1.59 13.29
N VAL A 21 -1.88 -2.48 12.49
CA VAL A 21 -1.29 -2.09 11.20
C VAL A 21 -2.36 -1.62 10.22
N LEU A 22 -3.50 -2.32 10.13
CA LEU A 22 -4.62 -1.90 9.29
C LEU A 22 -5.17 -0.53 9.71
N ALA A 23 -5.37 -0.32 11.01
CA ALA A 23 -5.86 0.95 11.55
C ALA A 23 -4.87 2.10 11.30
N ALA A 24 -3.57 1.86 11.52
CA ALA A 24 -2.52 2.82 11.24
C ALA A 24 -2.46 3.16 9.73
N GLY A 25 -2.54 2.15 8.87
CA GLY A 25 -2.58 2.33 7.42
C GLY A 25 -3.78 3.17 6.99
N ALA A 26 -4.98 2.87 7.51
CA ALA A 26 -6.19 3.63 7.22
C ALA A 26 -6.10 5.09 7.71
N LEU A 27 -5.61 5.31 8.93
CA LEU A 27 -5.45 6.64 9.50
C LEU A 27 -4.45 7.49 8.69
N VAL A 28 -3.27 6.94 8.39
CA VAL A 28 -2.24 7.65 7.62
C VAL A 28 -2.67 7.87 6.17
N CYS A 29 -3.41 6.92 5.58
CA CYS A 29 -4.05 7.10 4.28
C CYS A 29 -5.02 8.30 4.30
N LEU A 30 -5.89 8.38 5.31
CA LEU A 30 -6.82 9.49 5.47
C LEU A 30 -6.10 10.83 5.65
N ILE A 31 -5.09 10.88 6.52
CA ILE A 31 -4.27 12.07 6.76
C ILE A 31 -3.57 12.50 5.47
N GLY A 32 -2.98 11.56 4.72
CA GLY A 32 -2.35 11.85 3.44
C GLY A 32 -3.34 12.39 2.41
N TYR A 33 -4.52 11.78 2.32
CA TYR A 33 -5.57 12.19 1.39
C TYR A 33 -6.08 13.62 1.68
N VAL A 34 -6.55 13.83 2.91
CA VAL A 34 -7.14 15.10 3.35
C VAL A 34 -6.07 16.17 3.45
N GLY A 35 -4.88 15.84 3.96
CA GLY A 35 -3.77 16.75 4.13
C GLY A 35 -3.26 17.30 2.81
N VAL A 36 -3.02 16.44 1.80
CA VAL A 36 -2.58 16.89 0.47
C VAL A 36 -3.64 17.78 -0.18
N ALA A 37 -4.91 17.41 -0.09
CA ALA A 37 -5.99 18.24 -0.61
C ALA A 37 -6.07 19.60 0.09
N ALA A 38 -6.07 19.61 1.42
CA ALA A 38 -6.16 20.81 2.23
C ALA A 38 -4.99 21.78 1.97
N LEU A 39 -3.77 21.25 1.87
CA LEU A 39 -2.56 22.05 1.67
C LEU A 39 -2.44 22.65 0.27
N LEU A 40 -2.86 21.92 -0.77
CA LEU A 40 -2.62 22.32 -2.16
C LEU A 40 -3.83 22.94 -2.87
N TYR A 41 -5.05 22.54 -2.49
CA TYR A 41 -6.27 22.85 -3.25
C TYR A 41 -7.48 23.26 -2.39
N GLY A 42 -7.38 23.12 -1.06
CA GLY A 42 -8.51 23.23 -0.15
C GLY A 42 -9.42 21.99 -0.14
N LEU A 43 -10.20 21.83 0.94
CA LEU A 43 -11.04 20.64 1.15
C LEU A 43 -12.18 20.49 0.12
N GLY A 44 -12.70 21.61 -0.39
CA GLY A 44 -13.76 21.60 -1.41
C GLY A 44 -13.33 20.94 -2.72
N ALA A 45 -12.03 20.82 -2.99
CA ALA A 45 -11.51 20.12 -4.15
C ALA A 45 -11.77 18.59 -4.12
N LEU A 46 -12.22 18.06 -2.98
CA LEU A 46 -12.61 16.66 -2.81
C LEU A 46 -14.10 16.41 -3.00
N ASP A 47 -14.91 17.45 -3.23
CA ASP A 47 -16.32 17.34 -3.54
C ASP A 47 -16.54 16.44 -4.78
N HIS A 48 -17.71 15.82 -4.88
CA HIS A 48 -18.15 15.04 -6.04
C HIS A 48 -18.25 15.86 -7.33
N ALA A 49 -18.55 17.16 -7.25
CA ALA A 49 -18.64 18.04 -8.40
C ALA A 49 -17.29 18.66 -8.82
N ALA A 50 -16.24 18.52 -8.00
CA ALA A 50 -14.94 19.11 -8.25
C ALA A 50 -14.18 18.41 -9.40
N PRO A 51 -13.25 19.11 -10.08
CA PRO A 51 -12.38 18.49 -11.08
C PRO A 51 -11.61 17.29 -10.55
N ASP A 52 -11.37 16.29 -11.40
CA ASP A 52 -10.69 15.05 -11.00
C ASP A 52 -9.20 15.24 -10.65
N GLY A 53 -8.55 16.29 -11.17
CA GLY A 53 -7.10 16.54 -11.00
C GLY A 53 -6.65 16.62 -9.55
N PRO A 54 -7.17 17.58 -8.75
CA PRO A 54 -6.89 17.68 -7.32
C PRO A 54 -7.14 16.38 -6.57
N ARG A 55 -8.23 15.67 -6.90
CA ARG A 55 -8.54 14.36 -6.30
C ARG A 55 -7.45 13.33 -6.59
N ARG A 56 -6.94 13.27 -7.83
CA ARG A 56 -5.87 12.33 -8.21
C ARG A 56 -4.58 12.61 -7.46
N VAL A 57 -4.22 13.89 -7.30
CA VAL A 57 -3.03 14.29 -6.53
C VAL A 57 -3.19 13.92 -5.05
N ALA A 58 -4.35 14.20 -4.45
CA ALA A 58 -4.66 13.76 -3.09
C ALA A 58 -4.60 12.22 -2.95
N SER A 59 -5.11 11.49 -3.94
CA SER A 59 -5.09 10.02 -3.97
C SER A 59 -3.66 9.48 -4.06
N ALA A 60 -2.79 10.12 -4.84
CA ALA A 60 -1.38 9.77 -4.93
C ALA A 60 -0.65 9.98 -3.60
N GLY A 61 -0.93 11.09 -2.90
CA GLY A 61 -0.41 11.34 -1.56
C GLY A 61 -0.88 10.32 -0.53
N ALA A 62 -2.18 10.01 -0.53
CA ALA A 62 -2.76 8.96 0.30
C ALA A 62 -2.12 7.59 0.03
N SER A 63 -1.85 7.30 -1.24
CA SER A 63 -1.21 6.07 -1.71
C SER A 63 0.20 5.92 -1.16
N ALA A 64 1.06 6.94 -1.36
CA ALA A 64 2.41 6.96 -0.83
C ALA A 64 2.43 6.81 0.70
N ALA A 65 1.59 7.57 1.40
CA ALA A 65 1.53 7.54 2.86
C ALA A 65 1.08 6.16 3.38
N CYS A 66 0.02 5.60 2.79
CA CYS A 66 -0.51 4.28 3.13
C CYS A 66 0.55 3.19 2.93
N TRP A 67 1.10 3.07 1.72
CA TRP A 67 2.11 2.06 1.41
C TRP A 67 3.38 2.20 2.24
N GLY A 68 3.77 3.43 2.62
CA GLY A 68 4.87 3.65 3.55
C GLY A 68 4.66 2.96 4.91
N VAL A 69 3.46 3.03 5.47
CA VAL A 69 3.13 2.32 6.73
C VAL A 69 3.21 0.81 6.56
N TYR A 70 2.64 0.27 5.49
CA TYR A 70 2.65 -1.16 5.22
C TYR A 70 4.07 -1.69 4.94
N ALA A 71 4.90 -0.94 4.22
CA ALA A 71 6.31 -1.26 3.98
C ALA A 71 7.11 -1.26 5.29
N ALA A 72 6.91 -0.25 6.14
CA ALA A 72 7.56 -0.18 7.46
C ALA A 72 7.11 -1.31 8.39
N ALA A 73 5.83 -1.68 8.36
CA ALA A 73 5.31 -2.82 9.11
C ALA A 73 5.91 -4.14 8.61
N PHE A 74 5.99 -4.32 7.28
CA PHE A 74 6.61 -5.48 6.66
C PHE A 74 8.09 -5.64 7.05
N ALA A 75 8.89 -4.57 6.96
CA ALA A 75 10.29 -4.57 7.37
C ALA A 75 10.50 -4.94 8.85
N ARG A 76 9.46 -4.79 9.68
CA ARG A 76 9.45 -5.16 11.10
C ARG A 76 8.80 -6.52 11.38
N GLY A 77 8.48 -7.31 10.37
CA GLY A 77 7.80 -8.60 10.53
C GLY A 77 6.36 -8.47 11.05
N LYS A 78 5.70 -7.33 10.84
CA LYS A 78 4.34 -7.07 11.32
C LYS A 78 3.32 -7.07 10.17
N GLY A 79 2.12 -7.51 10.50
CA GLY A 79 0.94 -7.41 9.64
C GLY A 79 0.76 -8.53 8.61
N GLY A 80 1.71 -9.46 8.47
CA GLY A 80 1.56 -10.70 7.71
C GLY A 80 2.19 -10.62 6.31
N PRO A 81 2.64 -11.75 5.72
CA PRO A 81 3.52 -11.72 4.55
C PRO A 81 2.82 -11.41 3.21
N VAL A 82 1.66 -12.02 2.94
CA VAL A 82 1.02 -11.94 1.60
C VAL A 82 -0.12 -10.91 1.58
N THR A 83 -0.91 -10.87 2.65
CA THR A 83 -2.06 -9.96 2.76
C THR A 83 -1.62 -8.50 2.84
N ASN A 84 -0.43 -8.22 3.37
CA ASN A 84 -0.14 -6.90 3.93
C ASN A 84 0.69 -5.97 3.04
N ALA A 85 1.49 -6.48 2.10
CA ALA A 85 2.33 -5.64 1.24
C ALA A 85 1.57 -5.07 0.03
N PHE A 86 0.50 -5.74 -0.41
CA PHE A 86 -0.22 -5.36 -1.62
C PHE A 86 -1.74 -5.34 -1.43
N LEU A 87 -2.34 -6.37 -0.84
CA LEU A 87 -3.80 -6.47 -0.75
C LEU A 87 -4.37 -5.45 0.24
N SER A 88 -3.90 -5.44 1.49
CA SER A 88 -4.32 -4.50 2.53
C SER A 88 -4.15 -3.03 2.11
N PRO A 89 -2.99 -2.58 1.59
CA PRO A 89 -2.86 -1.20 1.18
C PRO A 89 -3.76 -0.86 -0.02
N THR A 90 -3.91 -1.75 -1.00
CA THR A 90 -4.85 -1.55 -2.14
C THR A 90 -6.28 -1.38 -1.67
N ALA A 91 -6.74 -2.25 -0.77
CA ALA A 91 -8.06 -2.13 -0.18
C ALA A 91 -8.20 -0.83 0.61
N THR A 92 -7.17 -0.46 1.38
CA THR A 92 -7.17 0.77 2.21
C THR A 92 -7.34 2.01 1.34
N VAL A 93 -6.54 2.17 0.28
CA VAL A 93 -6.63 3.35 -0.60
C VAL A 93 -7.90 3.36 -1.45
N ALA A 94 -8.48 2.20 -1.75
CA ALA A 94 -9.76 2.14 -2.46
C ALA A 94 -10.92 2.59 -1.56
N VAL A 95 -10.90 2.18 -0.29
CA VAL A 95 -12.01 2.37 0.64
C VAL A 95 -11.93 3.71 1.37
N VAL A 96 -10.78 4.07 1.94
CA VAL A 96 -10.66 5.21 2.87
C VAL A 96 -11.02 6.55 2.21
N PRO A 97 -10.46 6.93 1.04
CA PRO A 97 -10.85 8.16 0.35
C PRO A 97 -12.32 8.17 -0.05
N ALA A 98 -12.87 7.02 -0.50
CA ALA A 98 -14.26 6.91 -0.88
C ALA A 98 -15.20 7.09 0.33
N ALA A 99 -14.90 6.43 1.44
CA ALA A 99 -15.64 6.53 2.69
C ALA A 99 -15.59 7.96 3.26
N PHE A 100 -14.41 8.60 3.24
CA PHE A 100 -14.28 10.00 3.66
C PHE A 100 -15.19 10.91 2.83
N ARG A 101 -15.14 10.81 1.49
CA ARG A 101 -15.96 11.66 0.63
C ARG A 101 -17.44 11.46 0.85
N TRP A 102 -17.88 10.21 1.01
CA TRP A 102 -19.27 9.93 1.36
C TRP A 102 -19.68 10.50 2.71
N ALA A 103 -18.80 10.42 3.72
CA ALA A 103 -19.07 10.98 5.04
C ALA A 103 -19.10 12.52 5.03
N ALA A 104 -18.20 13.16 4.27
CA ALA A 104 -18.05 14.62 4.26
C ALA A 104 -18.98 15.34 3.28
N PHE A 105 -19.28 14.74 2.13
CA PHE A 105 -20.03 15.38 1.03
C PHE A 105 -21.32 14.63 0.66
N GLY A 106 -21.66 13.58 1.40
CA GLY A 106 -22.83 12.74 1.15
C GLY A 106 -22.61 11.67 0.07
N PRO A 107 -23.56 10.75 -0.11
CA PRO A 107 -23.40 9.63 -1.03
C PRO A 107 -23.62 10.04 -2.49
N ALA A 108 -22.66 9.72 -3.35
CA ALA A 108 -22.72 9.98 -4.80
C ALA A 108 -23.44 8.85 -5.58
N TRP A 109 -24.71 8.57 -5.27
CA TRP A 109 -25.48 7.47 -5.86
C TRP A 109 -25.59 7.54 -7.40
N GLY A 110 -25.69 8.74 -7.97
CA GLY A 110 -25.75 8.94 -9.42
C GLY A 110 -24.48 8.51 -10.14
N ALA A 111 -23.31 8.85 -9.60
CA ALA A 111 -22.02 8.47 -10.18
C ALA A 111 -21.74 6.96 -10.08
N LEU A 112 -22.29 6.28 -9.06
CA LEU A 112 -22.17 4.83 -8.89
C LEU A 112 -22.94 4.09 -9.99
N ARG A 113 -24.16 4.54 -10.32
CA ARG A 113 -25.00 3.96 -11.38
C ARG A 113 -24.31 4.06 -12.75
N ASP A 114 -23.73 5.22 -13.07
CA ASP A 114 -23.07 5.45 -14.35
C ASP A 114 -21.74 4.70 -14.50
N ARG A 115 -21.07 4.38 -13.39
CA ARG A 115 -19.80 3.63 -13.41
C ARG A 115 -20.01 2.14 -13.64
N ILE A 116 -21.12 1.57 -13.16
CA ILE A 116 -21.45 0.15 -13.34
C ILE A 116 -21.85 -0.14 -14.80
N GLY A 117 -22.55 0.78 -15.46
CA GLY A 117 -23.04 0.58 -16.84
C GLY A 117 -21.99 0.72 -17.96
N LEU A 118 -20.87 1.41 -17.72
CA LEU A 118 -19.89 1.79 -18.77
C LEU A 118 -18.44 1.44 -18.42
N PHE A 119 -18.23 0.54 -17.45
CA PHE A 119 -16.93 0.22 -16.85
C PHE A 119 -15.81 -0.07 -17.86
N LEU A 120 -16.11 -0.75 -18.97
CA LEU A 120 -15.13 -1.15 -19.99
C LEU A 120 -14.69 -0.02 -20.95
N PHE A 121 -15.41 1.11 -21.01
CA PHE A 121 -15.17 2.16 -22.02
C PHE A 121 -14.69 3.50 -21.46
N ARG A 122 -14.29 3.56 -20.18
CA ARG A 122 -13.86 4.80 -19.52
C ARG A 122 -12.34 4.82 -19.24
N PRO A 123 -11.51 5.42 -20.11
CA PRO A 123 -10.06 5.49 -19.91
C PRO A 123 -9.69 6.20 -18.59
N GLY A 124 -10.55 7.11 -18.10
CA GLY A 124 -10.37 7.79 -16.82
C GLY A 124 -10.31 6.85 -15.61
N LEU A 125 -10.92 5.66 -15.66
CA LEU A 125 -10.83 4.67 -14.58
C LEU A 125 -9.43 4.10 -14.42
N PHE A 126 -8.72 3.88 -15.54
CA PHE A 126 -7.33 3.42 -15.50
C PHE A 126 -6.41 4.49 -14.92
N VAL A 127 -6.65 5.76 -15.26
CA VAL A 127 -5.89 6.89 -14.69
C VAL A 127 -6.15 7.02 -13.21
N ASP A 128 -7.41 6.90 -12.78
CA ASP A 128 -7.77 6.94 -11.36
C ASP A 128 -7.16 5.76 -10.59
N ALA A 129 -7.20 4.55 -11.14
CA ALA A 129 -6.55 3.38 -10.56
C ALA A 129 -5.04 3.54 -10.47
N ALA A 130 -4.40 4.05 -11.53
CA ALA A 130 -2.97 4.30 -11.57
C ALA A 130 -2.55 5.36 -10.54
N ALA A 131 -3.28 6.47 -10.43
CA ALA A 131 -3.05 7.51 -9.43
C ALA A 131 -3.23 6.96 -7.99
N LEU A 132 -4.07 5.95 -7.83
CA LEU A 132 -4.35 5.33 -6.54
C LEU A 132 -3.28 4.31 -6.11
N THR A 133 -2.64 3.59 -7.04
CA THR A 133 -1.77 2.45 -6.69
C THR A 133 -0.30 2.68 -7.03
N LEU A 134 0.03 3.29 -8.18
CA LEU A 134 1.42 3.39 -8.63
C LEU A 134 2.31 4.22 -7.71
N PRO A 135 1.88 5.39 -7.17
CA PRO A 135 2.72 6.18 -6.28
C PRO A 135 3.09 5.41 -5.00
N GLY A 136 2.12 4.74 -4.38
CA GLY A 136 2.34 3.91 -3.20
C GLY A 136 3.24 2.72 -3.49
N LEU A 137 3.00 2.00 -4.58
CA LEU A 137 3.81 0.86 -4.98
C LEU A 137 5.27 1.26 -5.22
N ALA A 138 5.50 2.33 -5.98
CA ALA A 138 6.84 2.85 -6.26
C ALA A 138 7.55 3.29 -4.97
N PHE A 139 6.84 3.98 -4.08
CA PHE A 139 7.39 4.42 -2.80
C PHE A 139 7.75 3.24 -1.88
N ALA A 140 6.87 2.25 -1.75
CA ALA A 140 7.16 1.05 -0.98
C ALA A 140 8.31 0.24 -1.57
N ALA A 141 8.36 0.06 -2.89
CA ALA A 141 9.48 -0.61 -3.55
C ALA A 141 10.80 0.10 -3.26
N GLY A 142 10.82 1.44 -3.32
CA GLY A 142 12.00 2.24 -2.97
C GLY A 142 12.42 2.09 -1.50
N LEU A 143 11.47 2.17 -0.57
CA LEU A 143 11.75 1.98 0.87
C LEU A 143 12.28 0.58 1.16
N LEU A 144 11.68 -0.45 0.57
CA LEU A 144 12.11 -1.84 0.75
C LEU A 144 13.46 -2.10 0.11
N ALA A 145 13.76 -1.50 -1.04
CA ALA A 145 15.08 -1.58 -1.67
C ALA A 145 16.16 -0.94 -0.79
N ILE A 146 15.88 0.24 -0.22
CA ILE A 146 16.79 0.91 0.73
C ILE A 146 16.98 0.08 2.00
N TRP A 147 15.89 -0.50 2.53
CA TRP A 147 15.98 -1.38 3.70
C TRP A 147 16.81 -2.63 3.39
N ALA A 148 16.56 -3.27 2.24
CA ALA A 148 17.28 -4.46 1.81
C ALA A 148 18.78 -4.17 1.62
N SER A 149 19.16 -2.99 1.10
CA SER A 149 20.56 -2.58 0.94
C SER A 149 21.28 -2.31 2.26
N ARG A 150 20.60 -2.37 3.40
CA ARG A 150 21.16 -2.18 4.75
C ARG A 150 21.20 -3.46 5.56
N LEU A 151 20.70 -4.57 5.00
CA LEU A 151 20.80 -5.87 5.65
C LEU A 151 22.28 -6.29 5.71
N ASP A 152 22.67 -6.84 6.86
CA ASP A 152 24.03 -7.32 7.09
C ASP A 152 24.34 -8.48 6.13
N GLU A 153 25.29 -8.28 5.22
CA GLU A 153 25.68 -9.25 4.19
C GLU A 153 26.07 -10.60 4.82
N ALA A 154 26.71 -10.58 5.99
CA ALA A 154 27.10 -11.79 6.71
C ALA A 154 25.88 -12.61 7.18
N ALA A 155 24.81 -11.94 7.63
CA ALA A 155 23.57 -12.59 8.04
C ALA A 155 22.79 -13.12 6.83
N VAL A 156 22.82 -12.39 5.70
CA VAL A 156 22.23 -12.82 4.43
C VAL A 156 22.96 -14.04 3.88
N GLU A 157 24.29 -14.04 3.86
CA GLU A 157 25.11 -15.18 3.44
C GLU A 157 24.93 -16.39 4.36
N ALA A 158 24.84 -16.18 5.68
CA ALA A 158 24.57 -17.27 6.62
C ALA A 158 23.19 -17.90 6.35
N TRP A 159 22.16 -17.07 6.15
CA TRP A 159 20.83 -17.54 5.78
C TRP A 159 20.83 -18.29 4.45
N GLN A 160 21.48 -17.73 3.42
CA GLN A 160 21.63 -18.36 2.11
C GLN A 160 22.35 -19.71 2.21
N ARG A 161 23.40 -19.79 3.03
CA ARG A 161 24.16 -21.03 3.24
C ARG A 161 23.34 -22.13 3.90
N GLU A 162 22.47 -21.76 4.83
CA GLU A 162 21.62 -22.67 5.57
C GLU A 162 20.40 -23.14 4.76
N HIS A 163 19.88 -22.30 3.86
CA HIS A 163 18.56 -22.53 3.24
C HIS A 163 18.58 -22.73 1.71
N LEU A 164 19.63 -22.31 1.00
CA LEU A 164 19.78 -22.57 -0.43
C LEU A 164 20.64 -23.81 -0.66
N SER A 165 20.22 -24.65 -1.62
CA SER A 165 21.03 -25.79 -2.04
C SER A 165 22.39 -25.32 -2.55
N THR A 166 23.40 -26.14 -2.35
CA THR A 166 24.77 -25.85 -2.79
C THR A 166 24.83 -25.64 -4.31
N GLU A 167 24.01 -26.38 -5.08
CA GLU A 167 23.94 -26.21 -6.54
C GLU A 167 23.33 -24.87 -6.96
N PHE A 168 22.28 -24.39 -6.28
CA PHE A 168 21.66 -23.10 -6.59
C PHE A 168 22.59 -21.93 -6.24
N ARG A 169 23.29 -21.99 -5.11
CA ARG A 169 24.27 -20.97 -4.72
C ARG A 169 25.40 -20.85 -5.72
N ARG A 170 25.98 -21.99 -6.13
CA ARG A 170 27.08 -22.02 -7.10
C ARG A 170 26.66 -21.51 -8.49
N ALA A 171 25.38 -21.65 -8.86
CA ALA A 171 24.88 -21.24 -10.17
C ALA A 171 24.41 -19.78 -10.24
N PHE A 172 24.01 -19.16 -9.12
CA PHE A 172 23.30 -17.87 -9.13
C PHE A 172 23.78 -16.84 -8.10
N VAL A 173 24.62 -17.22 -7.13
CA VAL A 173 25.01 -16.35 -6.01
C VAL A 173 26.53 -16.20 -5.91
N GLU A 174 27.27 -17.30 -6.07
CA GLU A 174 28.74 -17.33 -6.03
C GLU A 174 29.30 -17.07 -7.45
N GLU A 175 29.48 -15.80 -7.84
CA GLU A 175 30.33 -15.37 -8.96
C GLU A 175 31.54 -14.56 -8.45
#